data_AF-A0A2V7M4H5-F1
#
_entry.id   AF-A0A2V7M4H5-F1
#
_cell.length_a   1.000
_cell.length_b   1.000
_cell.length_c   1.000
_cell.angle_alpha   90.00
_cell.angle_beta   90.00
_cell.angle_gamma   90.00
#
_symmetry.space_group_name_H-M   'P 1'
#
loop_
_entity.id
_entity.type
_entity.pdbx_description
1 polymer ?
#
loop_
_entity_poly.entity_id
_entity_poly.type
_entity_poly.pdbx_seq_one_letter_code
_entity_poly.pdbx_strand_id
1 'polypeptide(L)'
;MSVSLICPICGSPATIHKPPVTVCPNCQAAWPEALRLSAEATLERAKVDRPILLTIGMYVAPFFGGLFVLLVLLAPFNAATYTIDGETVSGVEFLRRAGMYFLAIGGSSLAAAYAIWRERSWSRWAIVAFWLAQLAAAIGFGWAGSGIAGVAAAIASLLLVLILVGWYLFDKENVVTYYRSLEKVEAAEDARRASSRGVGA
;
A
#
# COMPACT_ATOMS: atom_id res chain seq x y z
N MET A 1 16.04 -7.37 8.74
CA MET A 1 17.27 -8.16 8.42
C MET A 1 18.38 -7.87 9.42
N SER A 2 19.35 -8.77 9.52
CA SER A 2 20.52 -8.65 10.40
C SER A 2 21.78 -8.91 9.60
N VAL A 3 22.84 -8.15 9.86
CA VAL A 3 24.17 -8.45 9.33
C VAL A 3 24.93 -9.19 10.40
N SER A 4 25.41 -10.38 10.06
CA SER A 4 26.30 -11.16 10.91
C SER A 4 27.75 -10.81 10.58
N LEU A 5 28.46 -10.24 11.54
CA LEU A 5 29.89 -9.92 11.42
C LEU A 5 30.68 -10.82 12.37
N ILE A 6 31.84 -11.30 11.93
CA ILE A 6 32.79 -11.98 12.82
C ILE A 6 33.72 -10.92 13.38
N CYS A 7 33.79 -10.79 14.71
CA CYS A 7 34.69 -9.83 15.34
C CYS A 7 36.15 -10.28 15.17
N PRO A 8 37.04 -9.44 14.60
CA PRO A 8 38.45 -9.81 14.44
C PRO A 8 39.22 -9.87 15.77
N ILE A 9 38.68 -9.27 16.85
CA ILE A 9 39.31 -9.24 18.17
C ILE A 9 38.98 -10.51 18.97
N CYS A 10 37.70 -10.85 19.11
CA CYS A 10 37.26 -11.97 19.94
C CYS A 10 36.81 -13.21 19.14
N GLY A 11 36.80 -13.15 17.81
CA GLY A 11 36.41 -14.26 16.93
C GLY A 11 34.92 -14.61 16.97
N SER A 12 34.12 -13.98 17.83
CA SER A 12 32.70 -14.31 17.98
C SER A 12 31.84 -13.70 16.87
N PRO A 13 30.85 -14.43 16.35
CA PRO A 13 29.84 -13.85 15.48
C PRO A 13 28.93 -12.89 16.27
N ALA A 14 28.69 -11.72 15.69
CA ALA A 14 27.80 -10.70 16.21
C ALA A 14 26.74 -10.37 15.16
N THR A 15 25.48 -10.53 15.54
CA THR A 15 24.32 -10.16 14.72
C THR A 15 23.91 -8.73 15.03
N ILE A 16 23.98 -7.85 14.02
CA ILE A 16 23.63 -6.44 14.16
C ILE A 16 22.37 -6.15 13.35
N HIS A 17 21.42 -5.46 13.98
CA HIS A 17 20.08 -5.25 13.44
C HIS A 17 19.82 -3.82 12.95
N LYS A 18 20.54 -2.83 13.49
CA LYS A 18 20.36 -1.41 13.15
C LYS A 18 21.70 -0.67 13.23
N PRO A 19 21.93 0.33 12.36
CA PRO A 19 23.02 1.28 12.53
C PRO A 19 22.77 2.21 13.74
N PRO A 20 23.81 2.86 14.30
CA PRO A 20 25.21 2.81 13.87
C PRO A 20 25.95 1.53 14.34
N VAL A 21 26.89 1.04 13.54
CA VAL A 21 27.70 -0.14 13.86
C VAL A 21 29.00 0.31 14.54
N THR A 22 28.96 0.55 15.86
CA THR A 22 30.10 1.13 16.59
C THR A 22 30.97 0.08 17.28
N VAL A 23 30.38 -0.81 18.07
CA VAL A 23 31.11 -1.76 18.93
C VAL A 23 30.60 -3.19 18.79
N CYS A 24 31.49 -4.16 19.07
CA CYS A 24 31.11 -5.57 19.16
C CYS A 24 30.31 -5.81 20.44
N PRO A 25 29.13 -6.46 20.40
CA PRO A 25 28.32 -6.71 21.59
C PRO A 25 29.00 -7.64 22.61
N ASN A 26 29.91 -8.53 22.15
CA ASN A 26 30.52 -9.53 23.01
C ASN A 26 31.80 -9.03 23.71
N CYS A 27 32.65 -8.25 23.03
CA CYS A 27 33.92 -7.79 23.58
C CYS A 27 34.05 -6.27 23.71
N GLN A 28 33.03 -5.51 23.31
CA GLN A 28 32.98 -4.03 23.32
C GLN A 28 34.10 -3.35 22.52
N ALA A 29 34.89 -4.09 21.74
CA ALA A 29 35.89 -3.52 20.86
C ALA A 29 35.24 -2.79 19.67
N ALA A 30 35.84 -1.69 19.24
CA ALA A 30 35.38 -0.94 18.08
C ALA A 30 35.56 -1.75 16.79
N TRP A 31 34.57 -1.70 15.90
CA TRP A 31 34.68 -2.34 14.59
C TRP A 31 35.69 -1.61 13.69
N PRO A 32 36.53 -2.34 12.92
CA PRO A 32 37.34 -1.73 11.88
C PRO A 32 36.47 -0.97 10.88
N GLU A 33 36.96 0.19 10.42
CA GLU A 33 36.19 1.10 9.58
C GLU A 33 35.65 0.44 8.30
N ALA A 34 36.45 -0.41 7.65
CA ALA A 34 36.02 -1.15 6.46
C ALA A 34 34.84 -2.12 6.73
N LEU A 35 34.84 -2.78 7.89
CA LEU A 35 33.74 -3.66 8.31
C LEU A 35 32.50 -2.87 8.71
N ARG A 36 32.68 -1.74 9.41
CA ARG A 36 31.59 -0.82 9.75
C ARG A 36 30.90 -0.30 8.49
N LEU A 37 31.65 0.28 7.55
CA LEU A 37 31.09 0.87 6.33
C LEU A 37 30.38 -0.17 5.46
N SER A 38 30.95 -1.37 5.33
CA SER A 38 30.30 -2.45 4.57
C SER A 38 29.05 -3.00 5.27
N ALA A 39 29.06 -3.13 6.60
CA ALA A 39 27.91 -3.55 7.38
C ALA A 39 26.79 -2.52 7.36
N GLU A 40 27.11 -1.24 7.53
CA GLU A 40 26.17 -0.12 7.43
C GLU A 40 25.60 -0.03 6.02
N ALA A 41 26.42 -0.13 4.97
CA ALA A 41 25.93 -0.18 3.60
C ALA A 41 25.02 -1.40 3.35
N THR A 42 25.27 -2.53 4.01
CA THR A 42 24.42 -3.73 3.89
C THR A 42 23.11 -3.57 4.67
N LEU A 43 23.15 -2.96 5.86
CA LEU A 43 21.97 -2.62 6.65
C LEU A 43 21.13 -1.52 5.99
N GLU A 44 21.75 -0.57 5.28
CA GLU A 44 21.05 0.45 4.49
C GLU A 44 20.40 -0.15 3.24
N ARG A 45 21.01 -1.18 2.64
CA ARG A 45 20.41 -1.96 1.55
C ARG A 45 19.36 -2.94 2.04
N ALA A 46 19.28 -3.22 3.34
CA ALA A 46 18.27 -4.12 3.86
C ALA A 46 16.88 -3.50 3.63
N LYS A 47 16.11 -4.18 2.79
CA LYS A 47 14.73 -3.82 2.48
C LYS A 47 13.91 -3.75 3.77
N VAL A 48 13.24 -2.63 4.00
CA VAL A 48 12.31 -2.48 5.13
C VAL A 48 11.13 -3.41 4.87
N ASP A 49 10.81 -4.26 5.85
CA ASP A 49 9.70 -5.19 5.71
C ASP A 49 8.38 -4.43 5.60
N ARG A 50 7.48 -4.95 4.76
CA ARG A 50 6.18 -4.33 4.56
C ARG A 50 5.36 -4.35 5.85
N PRO A 51 4.81 -3.20 6.28
CA PRO A 51 3.90 -3.15 7.42
C PRO A 51 2.71 -4.12 7.30
N ILE A 52 2.34 -4.76 8.40
CA ILE A 52 1.30 -5.82 8.44
C ILE A 52 -0.02 -5.38 7.79
N LEU A 53 -0.50 -4.16 8.07
CA LEU A 53 -1.78 -3.69 7.52
C LEU A 53 -1.72 -3.51 5.98
N LEU A 54 -0.57 -3.13 5.42
CA LEU A 54 -0.38 -3.13 3.96
C LEU A 54 -0.31 -4.54 3.40
N THR A 55 0.26 -5.49 4.15
CA THR A 55 0.25 -6.91 3.78
C THR A 55 -1.16 -7.49 3.78
N ILE A 56 -1.97 -7.19 4.80
CA ILE A 56 -3.39 -7.58 4.84
C ILE A 56 -4.14 -6.93 3.67
N GLY A 57 -3.95 -5.62 3.46
CA GLY A 57 -4.56 -4.89 2.36
C GLY A 57 -4.25 -5.49 0.99
N MET A 58 -3.03 -5.99 0.78
CA MET A 58 -2.63 -6.66 -0.47
C MET A 58 -3.50 -7.89 -0.79
N TYR A 59 -3.97 -8.63 0.20
CA TYR A 59 -4.78 -9.85 -0.02
C TYR A 59 -6.27 -9.57 0.05
N VAL A 60 -6.71 -8.67 0.93
CA VAL A 60 -8.12 -8.34 1.13
C VAL A 60 -8.65 -7.49 -0.03
N ALA A 61 -7.91 -6.48 -0.49
CA ALA A 61 -8.35 -5.60 -1.56
C ALA A 61 -8.65 -6.32 -2.89
N PRO A 62 -7.82 -7.25 -3.40
CA PRO A 62 -8.14 -7.94 -4.65
C PRO A 62 -9.28 -8.95 -4.49
N PHE A 63 -9.50 -9.51 -3.30
CA PHE A 63 -10.66 -10.37 -3.05
C PHE A 63 -11.98 -9.60 -3.21
N PHE A 64 -12.13 -8.49 -2.48
CA PHE A 64 -13.33 -7.65 -2.59
C PHE A 64 -13.42 -6.95 -3.94
N GLY A 65 -12.29 -6.45 -4.45
CA GLY A 65 -12.23 -5.80 -5.75
C GLY A 65 -12.62 -6.74 -6.90
N GLY A 66 -12.09 -7.96 -6.89
CA GLY A 66 -12.45 -9.01 -7.83
C GLY A 66 -13.91 -9.42 -7.72
N LEU A 67 -14.45 -9.54 -6.50
CA LEU A 67 -15.86 -9.82 -6.27
C LEU A 67 -16.77 -8.72 -6.87
N PHE A 68 -16.45 -7.44 -6.67
CA PHE A 68 -17.24 -6.34 -7.25
C PHE A 68 -17.18 -6.31 -8.78
N VAL A 69 -16.01 -6.51 -9.36
CA VAL A 69 -15.87 -6.61 -10.83
C VAL A 69 -16.64 -7.83 -11.35
N LEU A 70 -16.56 -8.97 -10.67
CA LEU A 70 -17.30 -10.18 -11.03
C LEU A 70 -18.81 -9.93 -10.99
N LEU A 71 -19.34 -9.26 -9.96
CA LEU A 71 -20.77 -8.91 -9.88
C LEU A 71 -21.21 -8.05 -11.06
N VAL A 72 -20.39 -7.09 -11.48
CA VAL A 72 -20.66 -6.26 -12.68
C VAL A 72 -20.66 -7.11 -13.95
N LEU A 73 -19.71 -8.04 -14.11
CA LEU A 73 -19.65 -8.92 -15.28
C LEU A 73 -20.80 -9.93 -15.34
N LEU A 74 -21.31 -10.36 -14.19
CA LEU A 74 -22.40 -11.33 -14.07
C LEU A 74 -23.79 -10.69 -14.12
N ALA A 75 -23.90 -9.38 -13.85
CA ALA A 75 -25.17 -8.67 -13.85
C ALA A 75 -25.99 -8.74 -15.14
N PRO A 76 -25.41 -8.70 -16.37
CA PRO A 76 -26.19 -8.85 -17.60
C PRO A 76 -26.94 -10.20 -17.69
N PHE A 77 -26.45 -11.23 -16.97
CA PHE A 77 -27.00 -12.59 -16.99
C PHE A 77 -27.97 -12.87 -15.85
N ASN A 78 -28.26 -11.90 -14.98
CA ASN A 78 -29.08 -12.09 -13.76
C ASN A 78 -28.60 -13.28 -12.90
N ALA A 79 -27.28 -13.49 -12.81
CA ALA A 79 -26.71 -14.64 -12.10
C ALA A 79 -26.82 -14.54 -10.56
N ALA A 80 -27.32 -13.42 -10.04
CA ALA A 80 -27.58 -13.18 -8.63
C ALA A 80 -28.85 -12.33 -8.45
N THR A 81 -29.34 -12.26 -7.21
CA THR A 81 -30.43 -11.35 -6.83
C THR A 81 -29.85 -9.98 -6.49
N TYR A 82 -30.31 -8.95 -7.17
CA TYR A 82 -29.89 -7.56 -6.94
C TYR A 82 -30.99 -6.80 -6.22
N THR A 83 -30.64 -6.04 -5.19
CA THR A 83 -31.60 -5.20 -4.46
C THR A 83 -31.12 -3.75 -4.41
N ILE A 84 -32.00 -2.81 -4.72
CA ILE A 84 -31.77 -1.37 -4.59
C ILE A 84 -32.92 -0.80 -3.78
N ASP A 85 -32.62 -0.07 -2.70
CA ASP A 85 -33.61 0.54 -1.81
C ASP A 85 -34.68 -0.44 -1.27
N GLY A 86 -34.30 -1.71 -1.09
CA GLY A 86 -35.19 -2.77 -0.59
C GLY A 86 -36.01 -3.47 -1.69
N GLU A 87 -35.96 -3.01 -2.93
CA GLU A 87 -36.64 -3.63 -4.06
C GLU A 87 -35.71 -4.53 -4.86
N THR A 88 -36.19 -5.69 -5.30
CA THR A 88 -35.44 -6.59 -6.18
C THR A 88 -35.46 -6.02 -7.61
N VAL A 89 -34.28 -5.86 -8.21
CA VAL A 89 -34.11 -5.30 -9.55
C VAL A 89 -33.45 -6.31 -10.48
N SER A 90 -33.66 -6.14 -11.80
CA SER A 90 -32.89 -6.89 -12.80
C SER A 90 -31.42 -6.47 -12.78
N GLY A 91 -30.52 -7.36 -13.19
CA GLY A 91 -29.10 -7.05 -13.26
C GLY A 91 -28.76 -5.94 -14.28
N VAL A 92 -29.55 -5.77 -15.33
CA VAL A 92 -29.40 -4.62 -16.26
C VAL A 92 -29.74 -3.30 -15.56
N GLU A 93 -30.81 -3.28 -14.76
CA GLU A 93 -31.18 -2.09 -14.00
C GLU A 93 -30.16 -1.81 -12.88
N PHE A 94 -29.62 -2.85 -12.25
CA PHE A 94 -28.50 -2.73 -11.33
C PHE A 94 -27.27 -2.11 -12.01
N LEU A 95 -26.89 -2.55 -13.21
CA LEU A 95 -25.77 -1.96 -13.95
C LEU A 95 -25.99 -0.49 -14.26
N ARG A 96 -27.21 -0.13 -14.66
CA ARG A 96 -27.56 1.25 -14.98
C ARG A 96 -27.48 2.17 -13.76
N ARG A 97 -27.91 1.70 -12.59
CA ARG A 97 -27.97 2.52 -11.36
C ARG A 97 -26.68 2.49 -10.54
N ALA A 98 -26.03 1.34 -10.47
CA ALA A 98 -24.90 1.08 -9.56
C ALA A 98 -23.69 0.42 -10.22
N GLY A 99 -23.77 0.02 -11.49
CA GLY A 99 -22.68 -0.69 -12.18
C GLY A 99 -21.37 0.11 -12.19
N MET A 100 -21.43 1.40 -12.50
CA MET A 100 -20.24 2.27 -12.50
C MET A 100 -19.62 2.39 -11.11
N TYR A 101 -20.45 2.40 -10.06
CA TYR A 101 -19.96 2.44 -8.69
C TYR A 101 -19.20 1.17 -8.34
N PHE A 102 -19.81 0.01 -8.54
CA PHE A 102 -19.17 -1.28 -8.26
C PHE A 102 -17.89 -1.46 -9.09
N LEU A 103 -17.88 -1.00 -10.34
CA LEU A 103 -16.69 -1.01 -11.19
C LEU A 103 -15.61 -0.07 -10.67
N ALA A 104 -15.97 1.14 -10.21
CA ALA A 104 -15.02 2.09 -9.63
C ALA A 104 -14.40 1.55 -8.34
N ILE A 105 -15.21 0.99 -7.42
CA ILE A 105 -14.71 0.33 -6.20
C ILE A 105 -13.79 -0.83 -6.58
N GLY A 106 -14.28 -1.71 -7.45
CA GLY A 106 -13.59 -2.93 -7.83
C GLY A 106 -12.24 -2.65 -8.50
N GLY A 107 -12.26 -1.78 -9.50
CA GLY A 107 -11.08 -1.37 -10.24
C GLY A 107 -10.06 -0.62 -9.38
N SER A 108 -10.49 0.32 -8.55
CA SER A 108 -9.58 1.06 -7.66
C SER A 108 -8.99 0.17 -6.57
N SER A 109 -9.75 -0.78 -6.03
CA SER A 109 -9.25 -1.79 -5.08
C SER A 109 -8.17 -2.68 -5.72
N LEU A 110 -8.41 -3.15 -6.94
CA LEU A 110 -7.44 -3.96 -7.69
C LEU A 110 -6.19 -3.16 -8.06
N ALA A 111 -6.35 -1.89 -8.45
CA ALA A 111 -5.23 -1.00 -8.75
C ALA A 111 -4.36 -0.74 -7.50
N ALA A 112 -4.98 -0.47 -6.35
CA ALA A 112 -4.28 -0.30 -5.07
C ALA A 112 -3.57 -1.61 -4.65
N ALA A 113 -4.23 -2.76 -4.78
CA ALA A 113 -3.64 -4.06 -4.51
C ALA A 113 -2.42 -4.33 -5.39
N TYR A 114 -2.52 -4.04 -6.68
CA TYR A 114 -1.42 -4.18 -7.63
C TYR A 114 -0.25 -3.26 -7.27
N ALA A 115 -0.52 -2.00 -6.91
CA ALA A 115 0.50 -1.05 -6.52
C ALA A 115 1.26 -1.50 -5.25
N ILE A 116 0.52 -2.01 -4.25
CA ILE A 116 1.08 -2.58 -3.03
C ILE A 116 1.90 -3.84 -3.34
N TRP A 117 1.38 -4.74 -4.19
CA TRP A 117 2.06 -5.97 -4.59
C TRP A 117 3.38 -5.70 -5.29
N ARG A 118 3.40 -4.72 -6.19
CA ARG A 118 4.61 -4.25 -6.91
C ARG A 118 5.53 -3.37 -6.08
N GLU A 119 5.17 -3.07 -4.83
CA GLU A 119 5.96 -2.24 -3.90
C GLU A 119 6.37 -0.90 -4.49
N ARG A 120 5.43 -0.26 -5.20
CA ARG A 120 5.66 1.04 -5.79
C ARG A 120 5.52 2.13 -4.74
N SER A 121 6.39 3.15 -4.76
CA SER A 121 6.26 4.29 -3.83
C SER A 121 4.92 5.01 -4.00
N TRP A 122 4.42 5.10 -5.23
CA TRP A 122 3.12 5.69 -5.55
C TRP A 122 1.92 4.90 -5.02
N SER A 123 2.10 3.68 -4.50
CA SER A 123 0.99 2.91 -3.89
C SER A 123 0.35 3.66 -2.73
N ARG A 124 1.10 4.54 -2.06
CA ARG A 124 0.59 5.45 -1.04
C ARG A 124 -0.53 6.34 -1.57
N TRP A 125 -0.29 6.99 -2.70
CA TRP A 125 -1.26 7.86 -3.36
C TRP A 125 -2.40 7.06 -4.00
N ALA A 126 -2.13 5.84 -4.46
CA ALA A 126 -3.17 4.93 -4.94
C ALA A 126 -4.20 4.60 -3.85
N ILE A 127 -3.73 4.33 -2.62
CA ILE A 127 -4.62 4.06 -1.47
C ILE A 127 -5.44 5.31 -1.12
N VAL A 128 -4.83 6.50 -1.14
CA VAL A 128 -5.56 7.76 -0.92
C VAL A 128 -6.62 7.97 -2.00
N ALA A 129 -6.25 7.81 -3.27
CA ALA A 129 -7.18 7.94 -4.40
C ALA A 129 -8.34 6.94 -4.30
N PHE A 130 -8.07 5.70 -3.87
CA PHE A 130 -9.10 4.70 -3.59
C PHE A 130 -10.12 5.24 -2.58
N TRP A 131 -9.68 5.70 -1.40
CA TRP A 131 -10.61 6.19 -0.38
C TRP A 131 -11.36 7.47 -0.80
N LEU A 132 -10.71 8.35 -1.56
CA LEU A 132 -11.39 9.52 -2.12
C LEU A 132 -12.45 9.13 -3.16
N ALA A 133 -12.19 8.10 -3.98
CA ALA A 133 -13.18 7.57 -4.91
C ALA A 133 -14.39 6.97 -4.18
N GLN A 134 -14.17 6.25 -3.07
CA GLN A 134 -15.24 5.76 -2.20
C GLN A 134 -16.09 6.90 -1.64
N LEU A 135 -15.44 7.96 -1.14
CA LEU A 135 -16.12 9.13 -0.61
C LEU A 135 -16.96 9.83 -1.68
N ALA A 136 -16.37 10.09 -2.85
CA ALA A 136 -17.07 10.76 -3.94
C ALA A 136 -18.32 9.97 -4.38
N ALA A 137 -18.21 8.65 -4.45
CA ALA A 137 -19.33 7.81 -4.81
C ALA A 137 -20.38 7.73 -3.69
N ALA A 138 -19.99 7.59 -2.42
CA ALA A 138 -20.91 7.61 -1.30
C ALA A 138 -21.70 8.92 -1.22
N ILE A 139 -21.06 10.06 -1.50
CA ILE A 139 -21.71 11.36 -1.65
C ILE A 139 -22.72 11.33 -2.80
N GLY A 140 -22.35 10.78 -3.96
CA GLY A 140 -23.24 10.65 -5.12
C GLY A 140 -24.51 9.85 -4.81
N PHE A 141 -24.38 8.69 -4.15
CA PHE A 141 -25.54 7.88 -3.71
C PHE A 141 -26.37 8.59 -2.64
N GLY A 142 -25.71 9.15 -1.62
CA GLY A 142 -26.40 9.87 -0.54
C GLY A 142 -27.21 11.04 -1.08
N TRP A 143 -26.65 11.81 -2.01
CA TRP A 143 -27.33 12.90 -2.69
C TRP A 143 -28.56 12.42 -3.47
N ALA A 144 -28.42 11.35 -4.26
CA ALA A 144 -29.50 10.81 -5.08
C ALA A 144 -30.69 10.29 -4.26
N GLY A 145 -30.44 9.69 -3.09
CA GLY A 145 -31.50 9.12 -2.25
C GLY A 145 -32.10 10.08 -1.22
N SER A 146 -31.30 10.98 -0.64
CA SER A 146 -31.72 11.79 0.53
C SER A 146 -31.13 13.20 0.57
N GLY A 147 -30.58 13.68 -0.55
CA GLY A 147 -30.04 15.03 -0.68
C GLY A 147 -28.94 15.34 0.35
N ILE A 148 -29.05 16.49 1.01
CA ILE A 148 -28.03 16.99 1.95
C ILE A 148 -27.81 16.05 3.13
N ALA A 149 -28.87 15.44 3.67
CA ALA A 149 -28.76 14.52 4.79
C ALA A 149 -27.94 13.27 4.44
N GLY A 150 -28.13 12.73 3.23
CA GLY A 150 -27.36 11.60 2.72
C GLY A 150 -25.89 11.93 2.50
N VAL A 151 -25.60 13.13 1.99
CA VAL A 151 -24.22 13.61 1.84
C VAL A 151 -23.53 13.75 3.20
N ALA A 152 -24.22 14.34 4.18
CA ALA A 152 -23.69 14.48 5.53
C ALA A 152 -23.39 13.12 6.17
N ALA A 153 -24.28 12.14 6.00
CA ALA A 153 -24.08 10.77 6.48
C ALA A 153 -22.90 10.07 5.77
N ALA A 154 -22.76 10.25 4.45
CA ALA A 154 -21.64 9.71 3.68
C ALA A 154 -20.29 10.29 4.15
N ILE A 155 -20.22 11.61 4.37
CA ILE A 155 -19.02 12.26 4.91
C ILE A 155 -18.73 11.75 6.32
N ALA A 156 -19.72 11.75 7.21
CA ALA A 156 -19.54 11.33 8.59
C ALA A 156 -19.05 9.87 8.71
N SER A 157 -19.57 8.97 7.87
CA SER A 157 -19.18 7.56 7.88
C SER A 157 -17.74 7.30 7.40
N LEU A 158 -17.22 8.13 6.49
CA LEU A 158 -15.88 7.93 5.90
C LEU A 158 -14.81 8.86 6.49
N LEU A 159 -15.19 9.92 7.20
CA LEU A 159 -14.26 10.90 7.74
C LEU A 159 -13.22 10.26 8.67
N LEU A 160 -13.67 9.42 9.61
CA LEU A 160 -12.76 8.71 10.52
C LEU A 160 -11.78 7.81 9.75
N VAL A 161 -12.26 7.12 8.72
CA VAL A 161 -11.43 6.24 7.90
C VAL A 161 -10.37 7.06 7.15
N LEU A 162 -10.74 8.19 6.55
CA LEU A 162 -9.82 9.08 5.86
C LEU A 162 -8.75 9.64 6.80
N ILE A 163 -9.13 10.04 8.02
CA ILE A 163 -8.19 10.50 9.06
C ILE A 163 -7.22 9.38 9.42
N LEU A 164 -7.73 8.17 9.68
CA LEU A 164 -6.88 7.02 10.03
C LEU A 164 -5.96 6.60 8.90
N VAL A 165 -6.43 6.64 7.65
CA VAL A 165 -5.61 6.35 6.45
C VAL A 165 -4.54 7.41 6.29
N GLY A 166 -4.88 8.70 6.44
CA GLY A 166 -3.94 9.80 6.41
C GLY A 166 -2.85 9.63 7.48
N TRP A 167 -3.24 9.47 8.73
CA TRP A 167 -2.31 9.21 9.82
C TRP A 167 -1.44 7.96 9.58
N TYR A 168 -2.06 6.84 9.16
CA TYR A 168 -1.34 5.58 8.93
C TYR A 168 -0.31 5.70 7.80
N LEU A 169 -0.65 6.35 6.69
CA LEU A 169 0.24 6.50 5.54
C LEU A 169 1.25 7.63 5.71
N PHE A 170 0.98 8.65 6.53
CA PHE A 170 1.78 9.88 6.60
C PHE A 170 2.51 10.14 7.91
N ASP A 171 2.01 9.64 9.02
CA ASP A 171 2.61 9.90 10.33
C ASP A 171 3.16 8.64 11.00
N LYS A 172 2.60 7.46 10.70
CA LYS A 172 3.04 6.21 11.33
C LYS A 172 4.47 5.85 10.90
N GLU A 173 5.40 5.94 11.85
CA GLU A 173 6.85 5.85 11.62
C GLU A 173 7.29 4.63 10.79
N ASN A 174 6.75 3.44 11.08
CA ASN A 174 7.12 2.23 10.36
C ASN A 174 6.65 2.24 8.90
N VAL A 175 5.50 2.85 8.61
CA VAL A 175 4.95 3.00 7.25
C VAL A 175 5.70 4.06 6.47
N VAL A 176 5.97 5.20 7.10
CA VAL A 176 6.74 6.28 6.50
C VAL A 176 8.15 5.81 6.14
N THR A 177 8.81 5.08 7.04
CA THR A 177 10.14 4.51 6.81
C THR A 177 10.12 3.50 5.66
N TYR A 178 9.07 2.65 5.60
CA TYR A 178 8.86 1.73 4.48
C TYR A 178 8.75 2.48 3.14
N TYR A 179 7.88 3.47 3.02
CA TYR A 179 7.70 4.23 1.77
C TYR A 179 8.95 5.02 1.37
N ARG A 180 9.65 5.65 2.31
CA ARG A 180 10.94 6.31 2.04
C ARG A 180 11.98 5.32 1.50
N SER A 181 11.97 4.06 1.98
CA SER A 181 12.87 3.04 1.46
C SER A 181 12.53 2.66 0.02
N LEU A 182 11.24 2.59 -0.33
CA LEU A 182 10.80 2.32 -1.71
C LEU A 182 11.23 3.45 -2.66
N GLU A 183 11.05 4.71 -2.27
CA GLU A 183 11.48 5.87 -3.07
C GLU A 183 12.98 5.84 -3.36
N LYS A 184 13.81 5.47 -2.37
CA LYS A 184 15.26 5.33 -2.56
C LYS A 184 15.62 4.20 -3.53
N VAL A 185 14.93 3.06 -3.44
CA VAL A 185 15.16 1.92 -4.33
C VAL A 185 14.79 2.29 -5.76
N GLU A 186 13.62 2.91 -5.97
CA GLU A 186 13.17 3.33 -7.29
C GLU A 186 14.10 4.37 -7.91
N ALA A 187 14.53 5.37 -7.14
CA ALA A 187 15.50 6.36 -7.61
C ALA A 187 16.84 5.74 -8.03
N ALA A 188 17.32 4.74 -7.29
CA ALA A 188 18.54 4.01 -7.62
C ALA A 188 18.38 3.15 -8.89
N GLU A 189 17.22 2.52 -9.08
CA GLU A 189 16.90 1.79 -10.31
C GLU A 189 16.85 2.70 -11.54
N ASP A 190 16.21 3.86 -11.40
CA ASP A 190 16.09 4.83 -12.49
C ASP A 190 17.44 5.45 -12.86
N ALA A 191 18.30 5.72 -11.87
CA ALA A 191 19.68 6.15 -12.11
C ALA A 191 20.49 5.10 -12.89
N ARG A 192 20.34 3.80 -12.57
CA ARG A 192 20.99 2.69 -13.30
C ARG A 192 20.47 2.56 -14.74
N ARG A 193 19.17 2.80 -14.96
CA ARG A 193 18.59 2.80 -16.31
C ARG A 193 19.04 3.99 -17.14
N ALA A 194 19.24 5.15 -16.51
CA ALA A 194 19.78 6.31 -17.17
C ALA A 194 21.25 6.10 -17.58
N SER A 195 22.06 5.51 -16.70
CA SER A 195 23.47 5.22 -17.02
C SER A 195 23.62 4.15 -18.10
N SER A 196 22.79 3.11 -18.13
CA SER A 196 22.85 2.09 -19.18
C SER A 196 22.42 2.61 -20.56
N ARG A 197 21.59 3.65 -20.63
CA ARG A 197 21.21 4.33 -21.88
C ARG A 197 22.27 5.30 -22.39
N GLY A 198 23.06 5.90 -21.48
CA GLY A 198 24.12 6.85 -21.83
C GLY A 198 25.40 6.23 -22.39
N VAL A 199 25.61 4.91 -22.22
CA VAL A 199 26.80 4.19 -22.73
C VAL A 199 26.62 3.70 -24.17
N GLY A 200 25.45 3.93 -24.78
CA GLY A 200 25.12 3.49 -26.15
C GLY A 200 24.87 4.62 -27.16
N ALA A 201 25.28 5.86 -26.86
CA ALA A 201 25.14 7.02 -27.75
C ALA A 201 26.50 7.49 -28.28
#